data_AF-A0A7I8E6U9-F1
#
_entry.id   AF-A0A7I8E6U9-F1
#
_cell.length_a   1.000
_cell.length_b   1.000
_cell.length_c   1.000
_cell.angle_alpha   90.00
_cell.angle_beta   90.00
_cell.angle_gamma   90.00
#
_symmetry.space_group_name_H-M   'P 1'
#
loop_
_entity.id
_entity.type
_entity.pdbx_description
1 polymer ?
#
loop_
_entity_poly.entity_id
_entity_poly.type
_entity_poly.pdbx_seq_one_letter_code
_entity_poly.pdbx_strand_id
1 'polypeptide(L)'
;MNDHDPLATRQKLLDATVELLFADGYARLSEPRLCEHVDLTRGALRHHFPQGKYDLLPALVDQLFERTLAGVLKHGGNTPLQRFRLLLEYLQQAPECNLLVLLMELWIGSQNDPRLATAVLPRFQHWLPHLFTLMPGERLPPELLKLRFTLHGAILHLYGNNANPDDFAAAIALLLEDLQ
;
A
#
# COMPACT_ATOMS: atom_id res chain seq x y z
N MET A 1 -3.51 24.26 26.94
CA MET A 1 -4.81 23.59 26.77
C MET A 1 -4.69 22.77 25.48
N ASN A 2 -4.00 21.62 25.55
CA ASN A 2 -3.81 20.75 24.38
C ASN A 2 -4.94 19.73 24.37
N ASP A 3 -6.05 20.08 23.73
CA ASP A 3 -6.99 19.08 23.22
C ASP A 3 -6.24 18.28 22.15
N HIS A 4 -5.76 17.09 22.50
CA HIS A 4 -5.42 16.09 21.49
C HIS A 4 -6.72 15.65 20.84
N ASP A 5 -7.04 16.23 19.68
CA ASP A 5 -8.06 15.69 18.79
C ASP A 5 -7.77 14.19 18.59
N PRO A 6 -8.68 13.29 19.05
CA PRO A 6 -8.48 11.85 18.95
C PRO A 6 -8.26 11.40 17.50
N LEU A 7 -8.85 12.09 16.53
CA LEU A 7 -8.66 11.79 15.11
C LEU A 7 -7.26 12.18 14.64
N ALA A 8 -6.76 13.33 15.09
CA ALA A 8 -5.40 13.78 14.77
C ALA A 8 -4.34 12.82 15.32
N THR A 9 -4.53 12.28 16.52
CA THR A 9 -3.58 11.32 17.12
C THR A 9 -3.60 9.98 16.38
N ARG A 10 -4.79 9.47 16.03
CA ARG A 10 -4.92 8.26 15.22
C ARG A 10 -4.23 8.42 13.85
N GLN A 11 -4.42 9.56 13.18
CA GLN A 11 -3.78 9.83 11.89
C GLN A 11 -2.26 9.93 12.02
N LYS A 12 -1.76 10.61 13.07
CA LYS A 12 -0.32 10.72 13.36
C LYS A 12 0.35 9.34 13.48
N LEU A 13 -0.32 8.39 14.14
CA LEU A 13 0.16 7.01 14.26
C LEU A 13 0.21 6.28 12.90
N LEU A 14 -0.78 6.48 12.04
CA LEU A 14 -0.79 5.88 10.70
C LEU A 14 0.30 6.46 9.80
N ASP A 15 0.45 7.79 9.78
CA ASP A 15 1.45 8.46 8.96
C ASP A 15 2.87 8.09 9.42
N ALA A 16 3.13 8.05 10.73
CA ALA A 16 4.40 7.58 11.25
C ALA A 16 4.68 6.09 10.96
N THR A 17 3.63 5.27 10.89
CA THR A 17 3.80 3.88 10.47
C THR A 17 4.23 3.80 9.01
N VAL A 18 3.69 4.64 8.13
CA VAL A 18 4.13 4.74 6.73
C VAL A 18 5.61 5.14 6.67
N GLU A 19 6.02 6.17 7.42
CA GLU A 19 7.40 6.64 7.47
C GLU A 19 8.37 5.54 7.91
N LEU A 20 8.04 4.84 9.01
CA LEU A 20 8.87 3.75 9.52
C LEU A 20 8.92 2.54 8.57
N LEU A 21 7.82 2.23 7.89
CA LEU A 21 7.82 1.14 6.92
C LEU A 21 8.68 1.46 5.69
N PHE A 22 8.65 2.70 5.18
CA PHE A 22 9.55 3.10 4.09
C PHE A 22 11.02 3.16 4.53
N ALA A 23 11.29 3.65 5.74
CA ALA A 23 12.65 3.76 6.25
C ALA A 23 13.27 2.38 6.58
N ASP A 24 12.46 1.46 7.11
CA ASP A 24 12.98 0.28 7.79
C ASP A 24 12.37 -1.07 7.38
N GLY A 25 11.30 -1.05 6.60
CA GLY A 25 10.51 -2.23 6.28
C GLY A 25 9.70 -2.75 7.46
N TYR A 26 8.80 -3.69 7.17
CA TYR A 26 7.92 -4.32 8.15
C TYR A 26 8.70 -5.07 9.23
N ALA A 27 9.82 -5.72 8.87
CA ALA A 27 10.60 -6.55 9.79
C ALA A 27 11.12 -5.77 11.03
N ARG A 28 11.35 -4.47 10.89
CA ARG A 28 11.83 -3.58 11.97
C ARG A 28 10.73 -2.75 12.62
N LEU A 29 9.49 -2.83 12.12
CA LEU A 29 8.36 -2.13 12.69
C LEU A 29 7.98 -2.75 14.04
N SER A 30 7.94 -1.93 15.09
CA SER A 30 7.49 -2.34 16.41
C SER A 30 6.73 -1.21 17.09
N GLU A 31 5.78 -1.56 17.97
CA GLU A 31 5.01 -0.57 18.73
C GLU A 31 5.87 0.36 19.59
N PRO A 32 6.95 -0.11 20.27
CA PRO A 32 7.84 0.79 21.00
C PRO A 32 8.54 1.80 20.08
N ARG A 33 9.06 1.35 18.94
CA ARG A 33 9.70 2.23 17.94
C ARG A 33 8.71 3.24 17.38
N LEU A 34 7.48 2.82 17.08
CA LEU A 34 6.43 3.71 16.61
C LEU A 34 6.12 4.79 17.66
N CYS A 35 5.90 4.39 18.92
CA CYS A 35 5.63 5.30 20.03
C CYS A 35 6.75 6.33 20.22
N GLU A 36 8.01 5.88 20.15
CA GLU A 36 9.20 6.73 20.23
C GLU A 36 9.26 7.73 19.05
N HIS A 37 8.99 7.27 17.83
CA HIS A 37 9.02 8.10 16.62
C HIS A 37 8.02 9.27 16.64
N VAL A 38 6.86 9.09 17.28
CA VAL A 38 5.83 10.15 17.37
C VAL A 38 5.71 10.82 18.74
N ASP A 39 6.61 10.53 19.67
CA ASP A 39 6.56 10.99 21.07
C ASP A 39 5.19 10.73 21.73
N LEU A 40 4.68 9.50 21.57
CA LEU A 40 3.45 9.03 22.21
C LEU A 40 3.73 7.86 23.14
N THR A 41 2.87 7.67 24.14
CA THR A 41 2.97 6.52 25.02
C THR A 41 2.34 5.27 24.38
N ARG A 42 2.73 4.09 24.87
CA ARG A 42 2.02 2.84 24.54
C ARG A 42 0.54 2.92 24.92
N GLY A 43 0.19 3.64 26.00
CA GLY A 43 -1.20 3.86 26.40
C GLY A 43 -1.99 4.64 25.34
N ALA A 44 -1.40 5.68 24.76
CA ALA A 44 -2.00 6.44 23.66
C ALA A 44 -2.17 5.57 22.41
N LEU A 45 -1.15 4.77 22.03
CA LEU A 45 -1.29 3.81 20.93
C LEU A 45 -2.45 2.84 21.19
N ARG A 46 -2.51 2.22 22.37
CA ARG A 46 -3.54 1.23 22.73
C ARG A 46 -4.94 1.83 22.87
N HIS A 47 -5.06 3.13 23.14
CA HIS A 47 -6.34 3.82 23.13
C HIS A 47 -6.94 3.88 21.72
N HIS A 48 -6.12 4.14 20.69
CA HIS A 48 -6.57 4.20 19.29
C HIS A 48 -6.58 2.85 18.58
N PHE A 49 -5.66 1.97 18.95
CA PHE A 49 -5.45 0.65 18.39
C PHE A 49 -5.33 -0.36 19.54
N PRO A 50 -6.45 -0.82 20.13
CA PRO A 50 -6.45 -1.77 21.24
C PRO A 50 -5.57 -3.01 21.02
N GLN A 51 -5.52 -3.53 19.80
CA GLN A 51 -4.68 -4.67 19.43
C GLN A 51 -3.27 -4.27 18.95
N GLY A 52 -2.93 -2.98 19.00
CA GLY A 52 -1.63 -2.42 18.69
C GLY A 52 -1.33 -2.55 17.21
N LYS A 53 -0.22 -3.18 16.84
CA LYS A 53 0.10 -3.34 15.41
C LYS A 53 -0.97 -4.14 14.63
N TYR A 54 -1.74 -5.01 15.31
CA TYR A 54 -2.67 -5.94 14.66
C TYR A 54 -4.01 -5.34 14.23
N ASP A 55 -4.38 -4.17 14.76
CA ASP A 55 -5.51 -3.37 14.27
C ASP A 55 -5.05 -2.03 13.66
N LEU A 56 -3.81 -1.60 13.94
CA LEU A 56 -3.17 -0.48 13.23
C LEU A 56 -2.86 -0.82 11.76
N LEU A 57 -2.18 -1.93 11.48
CA LEU A 57 -1.75 -2.29 10.13
C LEU A 57 -2.90 -2.59 9.16
N PRO A 58 -3.98 -3.31 9.52
CA PRO A 58 -5.11 -3.45 8.60
C PRO A 58 -5.80 -2.10 8.33
N ALA A 59 -5.89 -1.21 9.32
CA ALA A 59 -6.42 0.13 9.12
C ALA A 59 -5.53 0.98 8.18
N LEU A 60 -4.21 0.81 8.29
CA LEU A 60 -3.28 1.42 7.36
C LEU A 60 -3.50 0.89 5.93
N VAL A 61 -3.60 -0.43 5.77
CA VAL A 61 -3.85 -1.06 4.46
C VAL A 61 -5.14 -0.52 3.82
N ASP A 62 -6.23 -0.40 4.59
CA ASP A 62 -7.47 0.21 4.11
C ASP A 62 -7.24 1.64 3.61
N GLN A 63 -6.55 2.48 4.39
CA GLN A 63 -6.22 3.86 4.03
C GLN A 63 -5.33 3.94 2.78
N LEU A 64 -4.36 3.05 2.63
CA LEU A 64 -3.44 3.03 1.49
C LEU A 64 -4.16 2.63 0.20
N PHE A 65 -5.03 1.63 0.25
CA PHE A 65 -5.86 1.26 -0.89
C PHE A 65 -6.86 2.36 -1.26
N GLU A 66 -7.51 2.97 -0.27
CA GLU A 66 -8.42 4.09 -0.50
C GLU A 66 -7.71 5.27 -1.18
N ARG A 67 -6.54 5.68 -0.68
CA ARG A 67 -5.71 6.74 -1.28
C ARG A 67 -5.30 6.39 -2.70
N THR A 68 -4.87 5.16 -2.94
CA THR A 68 -4.46 4.67 -4.27
C THR A 68 -5.64 4.71 -5.25
N LEU A 69 -6.78 4.15 -4.87
CA LEU A 69 -7.98 4.10 -5.71
C LEU A 69 -8.53 5.51 -5.97
N ALA A 70 -8.59 6.36 -4.93
CA ALA A 70 -9.00 7.75 -5.08
C ALA A 70 -8.10 8.52 -6.05
N GLY A 71 -6.78 8.31 -5.99
CA GLY A 71 -5.82 8.86 -6.93
C GLY A 71 -6.10 8.42 -8.36
N VAL A 72 -6.30 7.12 -8.59
CA VAL A 72 -6.63 6.57 -9.91
C VAL A 72 -7.96 7.14 -10.44
N LEU A 73 -9.01 7.19 -9.61
CA LEU A 73 -10.31 7.72 -9.99
C LEU A 73 -10.25 9.21 -10.33
N LYS A 74 -9.52 10.00 -9.53
CA LYS A 74 -9.32 11.43 -9.75
C LYS A 74 -8.70 11.74 -11.12
N HIS A 75 -7.85 10.85 -11.63
CA HIS A 75 -7.19 10.99 -12.94
C HIS A 75 -7.93 10.26 -14.08
N GLY A 76 -9.20 9.88 -13.87
CA GLY A 76 -10.05 9.34 -14.93
C GLY A 76 -9.94 7.82 -15.15
N GLY A 77 -9.48 7.07 -14.15
CA GLY A 77 -9.43 5.60 -14.16
C GLY A 77 -10.81 4.95 -14.12
N ASN A 78 -11.58 5.04 -15.20
CA ASN A 78 -12.96 4.55 -15.27
C ASN A 78 -13.05 3.12 -15.81
N THR A 79 -12.04 2.65 -16.54
CA THR A 79 -11.95 1.27 -17.04
C THR A 79 -10.73 0.55 -16.44
N PRO A 80 -10.72 -0.80 -16.38
CA PRO A 80 -9.57 -1.55 -15.89
C PRO A 80 -8.24 -1.19 -16.56
N LEU A 81 -8.26 -0.97 -17.88
CA LEU A 81 -7.08 -0.57 -18.65
C LEU A 81 -6.58 0.82 -18.24
N GLN A 82 -7.49 1.80 -18.08
CA GLN A 82 -7.14 3.15 -17.62
C GLN A 82 -6.57 3.12 -16.21
N ARG A 83 -7.14 2.31 -15.30
CA ARG A 83 -6.62 2.14 -13.94
C ARG A 83 -5.21 1.55 -13.96
N PHE A 84 -4.99 0.50 -14.76
CA PHE A 84 -3.67 -0.12 -14.90
C PHE A 84 -2.63 0.88 -15.43
N ARG A 85 -2.97 1.65 -16.47
CA ARG A 85 -2.09 2.70 -17.04
C ARG A 85 -1.70 3.73 -15.98
N LEU A 86 -2.66 4.25 -15.22
CA LEU A 86 -2.42 5.22 -14.14
C LEU A 86 -1.57 4.64 -13.00
N LEU A 87 -1.73 3.36 -12.68
CA LEU A 87 -0.90 2.69 -11.67
C LEU A 87 0.56 2.53 -12.15
N LEU A 88 0.79 2.24 -13.43
CA LEU A 88 2.14 2.23 -14.02
C LEU A 88 2.78 3.62 -14.02
N GLU A 89 2.03 4.65 -14.43
CA GLU A 89 2.48 6.04 -14.36
C GLU A 89 2.84 6.45 -12.92
N TYR A 90 2.03 6.02 -11.94
CA TYR A 90 2.31 6.27 -10.53
C TYR A 90 3.59 5.60 -10.03
N LEU A 91 3.89 4.37 -10.49
CA LEU A 91 5.15 3.68 -10.16
C LEU A 91 6.38 4.45 -10.64
N GLN A 92 6.29 5.08 -11.82
CA GLN A 92 7.38 5.86 -12.38
C GLN A 92 7.62 7.19 -11.64
N GLN A 93 6.56 7.86 -11.18
CA GLN A 93 6.66 9.19 -10.58
C GLN A 93 7.27 9.21 -9.18
N ALA A 94 7.09 8.14 -8.40
CA ALA A 94 7.51 8.09 -7.00
C ALA A 94 8.07 6.70 -6.63
N PRO A 95 9.20 6.26 -7.25
CA PRO A 95 9.70 4.90 -7.07
C PRO A 95 10.15 4.62 -5.62
N GLU A 96 10.76 5.60 -4.94
CA GLU A 96 11.31 5.46 -3.59
C GLU A 96 10.23 5.51 -2.48
N CYS A 97 9.06 6.10 -2.77
CA CYS A 97 7.98 6.30 -1.80
C CYS A 97 6.63 5.89 -2.39
N ASN A 98 6.59 4.73 -3.07
CA ASN A 98 5.38 4.26 -3.73
C ASN A 98 4.45 3.49 -2.77
N LEU A 99 3.18 3.88 -2.69
CA LEU A 99 2.21 3.18 -1.84
C LEU A 99 1.93 1.73 -2.28
N LEU A 100 2.09 1.40 -3.56
CA LEU A 100 1.94 0.03 -4.05
C LEU A 100 3.09 -0.88 -3.59
N VAL A 101 4.31 -0.34 -3.52
CA VAL A 101 5.48 -1.02 -2.96
C VAL A 101 5.28 -1.24 -1.45
N LEU A 102 4.76 -0.24 -0.74
CA LEU A 102 4.44 -0.35 0.68
C LEU A 102 3.34 -1.39 0.96
N LEU A 103 2.30 -1.43 0.14
CA LEU A 103 1.27 -2.48 0.20
C LEU A 103 1.88 -3.86 -0.06
N MET A 104 2.82 -3.98 -0.99
CA MET A 104 3.54 -5.24 -1.25
C MET A 104 4.41 -5.66 -0.06
N GLU A 105 5.15 -4.74 0.56
CA GLU A 105 5.91 -4.97 1.80
C GLU A 105 5.02 -5.53 2.91
N LEU A 106 3.85 -4.92 3.14
CA LEU A 106 2.90 -5.39 4.15
C LEU A 106 2.31 -6.77 3.81
N TRP A 107 2.01 -7.01 2.53
CA TRP A 107 1.54 -8.33 2.09
C TRP A 107 2.60 -9.40 2.34
N ILE A 108 3.83 -9.19 1.87
CA ILE A 108 4.97 -10.11 2.09
C ILE A 108 5.22 -10.32 3.59
N GLY A 109 5.27 -9.23 4.36
CA GLY A 109 5.48 -9.26 5.81
C GLY A 109 4.42 -10.06 6.56
N SER A 110 3.16 -9.98 6.11
CA SER A 110 2.05 -10.73 6.72
C SER A 110 2.18 -12.24 6.54
N GLN A 111 2.84 -12.72 5.48
CA GLN A 111 3.00 -14.16 5.20
C GLN A 111 3.81 -14.88 6.30
N ASN A 112 4.63 -14.14 7.06
CA ASN A 112 5.46 -14.67 8.13
C ASN A 112 4.88 -14.41 9.55
N ASP A 113 3.72 -13.76 9.67
CA ASP A 113 3.02 -13.50 10.94
C ASP A 113 1.54 -13.93 10.82
N PRO A 114 1.17 -15.15 11.23
CA PRO A 114 -0.19 -15.68 11.04
C PRO A 114 -1.30 -14.81 11.65
N ARG A 115 -0.98 -14.13 12.76
CA ARG A 115 -1.93 -13.21 13.41
C ARG A 115 -2.12 -11.96 12.56
N LEU A 116 -1.04 -11.43 11.98
CA LEU A 116 -1.13 -10.31 11.05
C LEU A 116 -1.84 -10.72 9.75
N ALA A 117 -1.51 -11.88 9.18
CA ALA A 117 -2.16 -12.41 7.97
C ALA A 117 -3.69 -12.46 8.15
N THR A 118 -4.15 -12.95 9.30
CA THR A 118 -5.58 -13.00 9.64
C THR A 118 -6.24 -11.61 9.64
N ALA A 119 -5.51 -10.58 10.06
CA ALA A 119 -6.01 -9.21 10.12
C ALA A 119 -5.94 -8.48 8.76
N VAL A 120 -4.86 -8.71 7.99
CA VAL A 120 -4.47 -7.93 6.81
C VAL A 120 -4.97 -8.56 5.50
N LEU A 121 -4.85 -9.87 5.30
CA LEU A 121 -5.21 -10.51 4.02
C LEU A 121 -6.68 -10.29 3.62
N PRO A 122 -7.67 -10.26 4.55
CA PRO A 122 -9.04 -9.89 4.19
C PRO A 122 -9.16 -8.49 3.58
N ARG A 123 -8.29 -7.56 3.95
CA ARG A 123 -8.25 -6.19 3.37
C ARG A 123 -7.78 -6.22 1.93
N PHE A 124 -6.73 -6.97 1.63
CA PHE A 124 -6.28 -7.18 0.24
C PHE A 124 -7.35 -7.87 -0.61
N GLN A 125 -8.03 -8.89 -0.06
CA GLN A 125 -9.12 -9.58 -0.76
C GLN A 125 -10.31 -8.64 -1.04
N HIS A 126 -10.56 -7.69 -0.15
CA HIS A 126 -11.59 -6.67 -0.34
C HIS A 126 -11.18 -5.62 -1.38
N TRP A 127 -9.98 -5.05 -1.26
CA TRP A 127 -9.57 -3.88 -2.06
C TRP A 127 -8.99 -4.20 -3.44
N LEU A 128 -8.25 -5.29 -3.61
CA LEU A 128 -7.60 -5.61 -4.90
C LEU A 128 -8.59 -5.70 -6.07
N PRO A 129 -9.78 -6.32 -5.94
CA PRO A 129 -10.78 -6.32 -7.02
C PRO A 129 -11.15 -4.90 -7.47
N HIS A 130 -11.28 -3.96 -6.52
CA HIS A 130 -11.64 -2.59 -6.83
C HIS A 130 -10.57 -1.89 -7.68
N LEU A 131 -9.28 -2.17 -7.54
CA LEU A 131 -8.25 -1.59 -8.44
C LEU A 131 -8.44 -1.99 -9.91
N PHE A 132 -9.10 -3.14 -10.17
CA PHE A 132 -9.37 -3.65 -11.52
C PHE A 132 -10.84 -3.56 -11.92
N THR A 133 -11.65 -2.76 -11.21
CA THR A 133 -13.09 -2.58 -11.49
C THR A 133 -13.88 -3.90 -11.39
N LEU A 134 -13.42 -4.84 -10.58
CA LEU A 134 -14.12 -6.08 -10.32
C LEU A 134 -15.01 -5.98 -9.08
N MET A 135 -16.16 -6.64 -9.15
CA MET A 135 -17.05 -6.86 -8.02
C MET A 135 -16.62 -8.09 -7.21
N PRO A 136 -16.95 -8.16 -5.90
CA PRO A 136 -16.68 -9.34 -5.08
C PRO A 136 -17.27 -10.61 -5.71
N GLY A 137 -16.44 -11.65 -5.87
CA GLY A 137 -16.84 -12.93 -6.45
C GLY A 137 -16.72 -13.03 -7.98
N GLU A 138 -16.43 -11.93 -8.67
CA GLU A 138 -16.13 -11.97 -10.11
C GLU A 138 -14.77 -12.63 -10.36
N ARG A 139 -14.71 -13.45 -11.42
CA ARG A 139 -13.44 -14.00 -11.90
C ARG A 139 -12.72 -12.93 -12.71
N LEU A 140 -11.43 -12.75 -12.44
CA LEU A 140 -10.56 -11.87 -13.22
C LEU A 140 -10.36 -12.48 -14.63
N PRO A 141 -10.79 -11.81 -15.71
CA PRO A 141 -10.55 -12.27 -17.07
C PRO A 141 -9.05 -12.40 -17.36
N PRO A 142 -8.61 -13.31 -18.25
CA PRO A 142 -7.20 -13.52 -18.57
C PRO A 142 -6.45 -12.25 -18.97
N GLU A 143 -7.11 -11.34 -19.68
CA GLU A 143 -6.55 -10.06 -20.12
C GLU A 143 -6.21 -9.17 -18.92
N LEU A 144 -7.11 -9.07 -17.94
CA LEU A 144 -6.85 -8.31 -16.72
C LEU A 144 -5.86 -9.02 -15.80
N LEU A 145 -5.84 -10.36 -15.82
CA LEU A 145 -4.85 -11.16 -15.10
C LEU A 145 -3.43 -10.90 -15.62
N LYS A 146 -3.26 -10.80 -16.94
CA LYS A 146 -2.00 -10.39 -17.58
C LYS A 146 -1.57 -9.01 -17.07
N LEU A 147 -2.46 -8.00 -17.11
CA LEU A 147 -2.13 -6.65 -16.61
C LEU A 147 -1.72 -6.69 -15.13
N ARG A 148 -2.43 -7.46 -14.29
CA ARG A 148 -2.09 -7.63 -12.89
C ARG A 148 -0.70 -8.25 -12.69
N PHE A 149 -0.34 -9.27 -13.48
CA PHE A 149 1.00 -9.87 -13.41
C PHE A 149 2.08 -8.86 -13.78
N THR A 150 1.87 -8.07 -14.84
CA THR A 150 2.79 -6.99 -15.21
C THR A 150 2.93 -5.97 -14.09
N LEU A 151 1.83 -5.54 -13.47
CA LEU A 151 1.86 -4.59 -12.35
C LEU A 151 2.67 -5.15 -11.17
N HIS A 152 2.38 -6.39 -10.76
CA HIS A 152 3.11 -7.03 -9.67
C HIS A 152 4.60 -7.20 -9.98
N GLY A 153 4.95 -7.54 -11.22
CA GLY A 153 6.34 -7.61 -11.66
C GLY A 153 7.06 -6.27 -11.52
N ALA A 154 6.43 -5.17 -11.96
CA ALA A 154 6.97 -3.82 -11.80
C ALA A 154 7.12 -3.41 -10.33
N ILE A 155 6.12 -3.71 -9.49
CA ILE A 155 6.18 -3.43 -8.04
C ILE A 155 7.31 -4.23 -7.39
N LEU A 156 7.45 -5.53 -7.69
CA LEU A 156 8.52 -6.37 -7.13
C LEU A 156 9.91 -5.94 -7.60
N HIS A 157 10.01 -5.44 -8.83
CA HIS A 157 11.27 -4.89 -9.34
C HIS A 157 11.72 -3.67 -8.51
N LEU A 158 10.81 -2.76 -8.19
CA LEU A 158 11.09 -1.62 -7.30
C LEU A 158 11.36 -2.07 -5.86
N TYR A 159 10.60 -3.03 -5.35
CA TYR A 159 10.74 -3.57 -4.00
C TYR A 159 12.16 -4.11 -3.73
N GLY A 160 12.78 -4.76 -4.73
CA GLY A 160 14.13 -5.29 -4.59
C GLY A 160 15.24 -4.24 -4.47
N ASN A 161 14.93 -2.94 -4.63
CA ASN A 161 15.83 -1.78 -4.53
C ASN A 161 17.16 -1.93 -5.30
N ASN A 162 17.16 -2.71 -6.38
CA ASN A 162 18.33 -3.02 -7.20
C ASN A 162 18.15 -2.55 -8.66
N ALA A 163 17.15 -1.72 -8.91
CA ALA A 163 16.83 -1.24 -10.24
C ALA A 163 17.67 0.00 -10.56
N ASN A 164 18.31 0.01 -11.73
CA ASN A 164 18.72 1.26 -12.35
C ASN A 164 17.45 2.07 -12.67
N PRO A 165 17.28 3.29 -12.09
CA PRO A 165 16.06 4.07 -12.29
C PRO A 165 15.75 4.36 -13.75
N ASP A 166 16.77 4.53 -14.59
CA ASP A 166 16.62 4.82 -16.02
C ASP A 166 16.07 3.61 -16.78
N ASP A 167 16.58 2.41 -16.49
CA ASP A 167 16.12 1.16 -17.12
C ASP A 167 14.67 0.85 -16.71
N PHE A 168 14.31 1.10 -15.45
CA PHE A 168 12.94 0.94 -14.99
C PHE A 168 11.99 1.92 -15.68
N ALA A 169 12.38 3.20 -15.76
CA ALA A 169 11.59 4.22 -16.45
C ALA A 169 11.39 3.88 -17.94
N ALA A 170 12.44 3.40 -18.62
CA ALA A 170 12.35 2.96 -20.00
C ALA A 170 11.41 1.75 -20.17
N ALA A 171 11.49 0.77 -19.26
CA ALA A 171 10.58 -0.39 -19.29
C ALA A 171 9.12 0.00 -19.06
N ILE A 172 8.85 0.93 -18.12
CA ILE A 172 7.49 1.45 -17.90
C ILE A 172 7.00 2.24 -19.13
N ALA A 173 7.85 3.04 -19.78
CA ALA A 173 7.48 3.76 -20.99
C ALA A 173 7.06 2.80 -22.12
N LEU A 174 7.83 1.74 -22.37
CA LEU A 174 7.47 0.71 -23.36
C LEU A 174 6.14 0.02 -23.01
N LEU A 175 5.93 -0.31 -21.73
CA LEU A 175 4.65 -0.88 -21.28
C LEU A 175 3.48 0.08 -21.51
N LEU A 176 3.68 1.39 -21.34
CA LEU A 176 2.64 2.39 -21.58
C LEU A 176 2.34 2.57 -23.08
N GLU A 177 3.35 2.45 -23.95
CA GLU A 177 3.18 2.47 -25.41
C GLU A 177 2.35 1.28 -25.90
N ASP A 178 2.59 0.08 -25.36
CA ASP A 178 1.83 -1.14 -25.68
C ASP A 178 0.33 -1.08 -25.29
N LEU A 179 -0.05 -0.09 -24.47
CA LEU A 179 -1.42 0.10 -23.96
C LEU A 179 -2.20 1.21 -24.70
N GLN A 180 -1.59 1.84 -25.72
CA GLN A 180 -2.20 2.88 -26.54
C GLN A 180 -3.19 2.33 -27.57
#